data_AF-A0A550HA74-F1
#
_entry.id   AF-A0A550HA74-F1
#
_cell.length_a   1.000
_cell.length_b   1.000
_cell.length_c   1.000
_cell.angle_alpha   90.00
_cell.angle_beta   90.00
_cell.angle_gamma   90.00
#
_symmetry.space_group_name_H-M   'P 1'
#
loop_
_entity.id
_entity.type
_entity.pdbx_description
1 polymer ?
#
loop_
_entity_poly.entity_id
_entity_poly.type
_entity_poly.pdbx_seq_one_letter_code
_entity_poly.pdbx_strand_id
1 'polypeptide(L)'
;PPAWDHGAYLPDPIGNRDEPGPLWVTEPTLRLLLRLSGPKHGLCDPPEIHESWTSGATEGLLEKFRIALKDARDRAIAEGDEVTLEYVKAMYSKFVSTLGESNYNRELYRTDWMHLIRSQAFANLWWKAHRAYDEGLMVVRAMGTDELHVTGEWRAVFPEGRGVTEVKVKDVYTVGTDPSTANERPGSAS
;
A
#
# COMPACT_ATOMS: atom_id res chain seq x y z
N PRO A 1 7.24 12.44 16.02
CA PRO A 1 7.19 12.41 14.53
C PRO A 1 7.30 13.84 14.01
N PRO A 2 7.89 14.07 12.83
CA PRO A 2 8.01 15.40 12.27
C PRO A 2 6.62 15.96 11.88
N ALA A 3 6.52 17.28 11.78
CA ALA A 3 5.34 17.93 11.22
C ALA A 3 5.17 17.55 9.73
N TRP A 4 3.92 17.53 9.25
CA TRP A 4 3.59 17.18 7.87
C TRP A 4 2.77 18.29 7.21
N ASP A 5 3.45 19.18 6.48
CA ASP A 5 2.83 20.34 5.85
C ASP A 5 2.34 20.08 4.41
N HIS A 6 2.46 18.83 3.95
CA HIS A 6 2.13 18.43 2.58
C HIS A 6 0.74 17.77 2.45
N GLY A 7 -0.06 17.78 3.53
CA GLY A 7 -1.35 17.08 3.61
C GLY A 7 -2.39 17.49 2.56
N ALA A 8 -2.22 18.63 1.90
CA ALA A 8 -3.10 19.09 0.82
C ALA A 8 -2.90 18.35 -0.52
N TYR A 9 -1.76 17.71 -0.73
CA TYR A 9 -1.40 17.07 -2.02
C TYR A 9 -0.69 15.72 -1.88
N LEU A 10 -0.22 15.36 -0.69
CA LEU A 10 0.34 14.05 -0.39
C LEU A 10 -0.28 13.47 0.88
N PRO A 11 -0.53 12.14 0.92
CA PRO A 11 -1.00 11.50 2.14
C PRO A 11 0.07 11.63 3.24
N ASP A 12 -0.38 11.74 4.48
CA ASP A 12 0.51 11.71 5.63
C ASP A 12 1.22 10.34 5.71
N PRO A 13 2.57 10.29 5.78
CA PRO A 13 3.34 9.04 5.84
C PRO A 13 3.06 8.18 7.08
N ILE A 14 2.44 8.73 8.14
CA ILE A 14 1.99 7.99 9.32
C ILE A 14 0.48 7.78 9.35
N GLY A 15 -0.23 8.10 8.25
CA GLY A 15 -1.67 7.95 8.14
C GLY A 15 -2.45 9.05 8.88
N ASN A 16 -3.77 8.92 8.90
CA ASN A 16 -4.63 9.91 9.56
C ASN A 16 -4.61 9.68 11.08
N ARG A 17 -4.05 10.63 11.82
CA ARG A 17 -3.94 10.56 13.28
C ARG A 17 -4.95 11.46 13.95
N ASP A 18 -5.60 10.93 14.98
CA ASP A 18 -6.50 11.71 15.83
C ASP A 18 -5.74 12.37 17.00
N GLU A 19 -4.72 11.68 17.55
CA GLU A 19 -3.98 12.15 18.74
C GLU A 19 -2.55 12.61 18.42
N PRO A 20 -2.11 13.78 18.93
CA PRO A 20 -0.74 14.25 18.80
C PRO A 20 0.22 13.49 19.73
N GLY A 21 1.54 13.67 19.54
CA GLY A 21 2.57 13.14 20.43
C GLY A 21 3.39 11.97 19.87
N PRO A 22 4.24 11.34 20.72
CA PRO A 22 5.06 10.18 20.36
C PRO A 22 4.21 9.01 19.88
N LEU A 23 4.76 8.21 18.96
CA LEU A 23 4.06 7.08 18.35
C LEU A 23 5.01 5.90 18.16
N TRP A 24 4.52 4.70 18.49
CA TRP A 24 5.16 3.46 18.08
C TRP A 24 4.92 3.22 16.60
N VAL A 25 6.01 3.17 15.84
CA VAL A 25 5.96 2.87 14.40
C VAL A 25 6.71 1.58 14.11
N THR A 26 6.36 0.94 13.02
CA THR A 26 7.09 -0.20 12.49
C THR A 26 8.28 0.26 11.64
N GLU A 27 9.21 -0.66 11.39
CA GLU A 27 10.38 -0.42 10.56
C GLU A 27 10.04 0.15 9.16
N PRO A 28 9.03 -0.34 8.42
CA PRO A 28 8.67 0.25 7.12
C PRO A 28 8.27 1.72 7.21
N THR A 29 7.52 2.10 8.24
CA THR A 29 7.12 3.50 8.47
C THR A 29 8.32 4.36 8.86
N LEU A 30 9.22 3.85 9.72
CA LEU A 30 10.46 4.56 10.06
C LEU A 30 11.36 4.76 8.82
N ARG A 31 11.55 3.73 8.00
CA ARG A 31 12.31 3.80 6.74
C ARG A 31 11.68 4.78 5.75
N LEU A 32 10.34 4.82 5.69
CA LEU A 32 9.64 5.82 4.89
C LEU A 32 10.01 7.22 5.39
N LEU A 33 9.79 7.54 6.66
CA LEU A 33 10.08 8.85 7.24
C LEU A 33 11.55 9.28 7.03
N LEU A 34 12.51 8.38 7.28
CA LEU A 34 13.93 8.65 7.03
C LEU A 34 14.25 8.93 5.56
N ARG A 35 13.54 8.27 4.63
CA ARG A 35 13.71 8.54 3.20
C ARG A 35 13.10 9.88 2.81
N LEU A 36 11.96 10.26 3.40
CA LEU A 36 11.30 11.54 3.15
C LEU A 36 12.08 12.73 3.70
N SER A 37 12.72 12.57 4.86
CA SER A 37 13.59 13.60 5.43
C SER A 37 14.98 13.67 4.79
N GLY A 38 15.37 12.64 4.04
CA GLY A 38 16.63 12.60 3.33
C GLY A 38 16.75 13.71 2.26
N PRO A 39 17.98 14.09 1.87
CA PRO A 39 18.26 15.24 1.01
C PRO A 39 17.65 15.13 -0.40
N LYS A 40 17.27 13.93 -0.83
CA LYS A 40 16.60 13.71 -2.11
C LYS A 40 15.17 14.26 -2.13
N HIS A 41 14.46 14.19 -1.00
CA HIS A 41 13.05 14.53 -0.90
C HIS A 41 12.82 15.78 -0.04
N GLY A 42 13.44 15.84 1.14
CA GLY A 42 13.36 17.02 2.03
C GLY A 42 11.92 17.41 2.40
N LEU A 43 11.02 16.43 2.53
CA LEU A 43 9.58 16.64 2.76
C LEU A 43 9.20 16.76 4.24
N CYS A 44 10.12 16.45 5.15
CA CYS A 44 9.90 16.62 6.58
C CYS A 44 11.23 16.60 7.33
N ASP A 45 11.21 17.02 8.59
CA ASP A 45 12.38 16.86 9.46
C ASP A 45 12.66 15.37 9.75
N PRO A 46 13.92 15.00 10.05
CA PRO A 46 14.25 13.65 10.48
C PRO A 46 13.45 13.24 11.72
N PRO A 47 12.89 12.01 11.78
CA PRO A 47 12.18 11.55 12.97
C PRO A 47 13.15 11.37 14.14
N GLU A 48 12.75 11.86 15.32
CA GLU A 48 13.44 11.57 16.58
C GLU A 48 13.06 10.16 17.08
N ILE A 49 14.07 9.32 17.31
CA ILE A 49 13.90 7.97 17.83
C ILE A 49 14.20 7.98 19.33
N HIS A 50 13.17 7.83 20.16
CA HIS A 50 13.32 7.76 21.61
C HIS A 50 13.71 6.35 22.09
N GLU A 51 13.11 5.31 21.50
CA GLU A 51 13.31 3.91 21.87
C GLU A 51 13.14 2.98 20.66
N SER A 52 13.73 1.77 20.72
CA SER A 52 13.59 0.74 19.68
C SER A 52 13.43 -0.65 20.30
N TRP A 53 12.37 -1.35 19.88
CA TRP A 53 11.93 -2.63 20.46
C TRP A 53 11.83 -3.78 19.43
N THR A 54 12.32 -3.57 18.21
CA THR A 54 12.24 -4.57 17.12
C THR A 54 13.48 -5.46 17.04
N SER A 55 13.30 -6.79 16.95
CA SER A 55 14.36 -7.73 16.60
C SER A 55 14.36 -8.03 15.10
N GLY A 56 15.52 -7.88 14.42
CA GLY A 56 15.63 -8.00 12.96
C GLY A 56 15.36 -9.40 12.37
N ALA A 57 15.34 -10.45 13.19
CA ALA A 57 15.14 -11.83 12.72
C ALA A 57 13.74 -12.07 12.12
N THR A 58 12.72 -11.40 12.66
CA THR A 58 11.33 -11.53 12.20
C THR A 58 11.12 -10.87 10.82
N GLU A 59 11.71 -9.70 10.59
CA GLU A 59 11.64 -8.98 9.31
C GLU A 59 12.25 -9.82 8.18
N GLY A 60 13.43 -10.39 8.42
CA GLY A 60 14.13 -11.19 7.42
C GLY A 60 13.37 -12.43 6.97
N LEU A 61 12.56 -13.04 7.85
CA LEU A 61 11.70 -14.18 7.48
C LEU A 61 10.53 -13.73 6.59
N LEU A 62 9.81 -12.68 6.99
CA LEU A 62 8.67 -12.15 6.25
C LEU A 62 9.07 -11.58 4.89
N GLU A 63 10.24 -10.96 4.82
CA GLU A 63 10.83 -10.47 3.58
C GLU A 63 11.03 -11.60 2.57
N LYS A 64 11.71 -12.68 2.99
CA LYS A 64 11.94 -13.86 2.14
C LYS A 64 10.65 -14.51 1.68
N PHE A 65 9.68 -14.65 2.59
CA PHE A 65 8.37 -15.22 2.25
C PHE A 65 7.63 -14.35 1.22
N ARG A 66 7.65 -13.02 1.40
CA ARG A 66 7.00 -12.08 0.47
C ARG A 66 7.65 -12.09 -0.91
N ILE A 67 8.98 -12.10 -0.98
CA ILE A 67 9.72 -12.20 -2.24
C ILE A 67 9.35 -13.50 -2.96
N ALA A 68 9.38 -14.64 -2.26
CA ALA A 68 9.04 -15.93 -2.85
C ALA A 68 7.61 -15.96 -3.44
N LEU A 69 6.62 -15.44 -2.71
CA LEU A 69 5.24 -15.37 -3.21
C LEU A 69 5.08 -14.38 -4.37
N LYS A 70 5.77 -13.23 -4.32
CA LYS A 70 5.80 -12.27 -5.41
C LYS A 70 6.37 -12.92 -6.67
N ASP A 71 7.51 -13.59 -6.58
CA ASP A 71 8.18 -14.20 -7.73
C ASP A 71 7.35 -15.34 -8.31
N ALA A 72 6.69 -16.15 -7.47
CA ALA A 72 5.76 -17.18 -7.92
C ALA A 72 4.55 -16.58 -8.66
N ARG A 73 4.00 -15.47 -8.14
CA ARG A 73 2.89 -14.75 -8.77
C ARG A 73 3.28 -14.12 -10.10
N ASP A 74 4.42 -13.45 -10.15
CA ASP A 74 4.92 -12.78 -11.36
C ASP A 74 5.17 -13.80 -12.47
N ARG A 75 5.74 -14.96 -12.13
CA ARG A 75 5.91 -16.09 -13.06
C ARG A 75 4.58 -16.63 -13.58
N ALA A 76 3.61 -16.87 -12.69
CA ALA A 76 2.30 -17.35 -13.08
C ALA A 76 1.57 -16.38 -14.02
N ILE A 77 1.71 -15.07 -13.80
CA ILE A 77 1.17 -14.05 -14.71
C ILE A 77 1.86 -14.11 -16.08
N ALA A 78 3.20 -14.20 -16.10
CA ALA A 78 3.97 -14.23 -17.34
C ALA A 78 3.69 -15.50 -18.19
N GLU A 79 3.43 -16.63 -17.54
CA GLU A 79 3.18 -17.93 -18.18
C GLU A 79 1.69 -18.17 -18.49
N GLY A 80 0.79 -17.29 -18.02
CA GLY A 80 -0.66 -17.50 -18.13
C GLY A 80 -1.17 -18.67 -17.27
N ASP A 81 -0.44 -19.05 -16.22
CA ASP A 81 -0.81 -20.13 -15.31
C ASP A 81 -1.84 -19.62 -14.28
N GLU A 82 -3.10 -19.69 -14.66
CA GLU A 82 -4.23 -19.28 -13.81
C GLU A 82 -4.32 -20.11 -12.52
N VAL A 83 -3.94 -21.39 -12.57
CA VAL A 83 -4.04 -22.29 -11.41
C VAL A 83 -3.04 -21.85 -10.34
N THR A 84 -1.76 -21.72 -10.70
CA THR A 84 -0.73 -21.25 -9.77
C THR A 84 -1.06 -19.85 -9.26
N LEU A 85 -1.58 -18.96 -10.13
CA LEU A 85 -1.98 -17.62 -9.73
C LEU A 85 -3.06 -17.63 -8.63
N GLU A 86 -4.11 -18.44 -8.77
CA GLU A 86 -5.16 -18.56 -7.76
C GLU A 86 -4.67 -19.24 -6.47
N TYR A 87 -3.80 -20.25 -6.56
CA TYR A 87 -3.19 -20.87 -5.39
C TYR A 87 -2.34 -19.88 -4.59
N VAL A 88 -1.49 -19.09 -5.25
CA VAL A 88 -0.66 -18.08 -4.58
C VAL A 88 -1.51 -17.02 -3.89
N LYS A 89 -2.60 -16.56 -4.53
CA LYS A 89 -3.57 -15.63 -3.92
C LYS A 89 -4.25 -16.23 -2.69
N ALA A 90 -4.72 -17.48 -2.80
CA ALA A 90 -5.39 -18.18 -1.72
C ALA A 90 -4.44 -18.40 -0.53
N MET A 91 -3.20 -18.82 -0.79
CA MET A 91 -2.17 -18.99 0.23
C MET A 91 -1.88 -17.68 0.97
N TYR A 92 -1.68 -16.58 0.24
CA TYR A 92 -1.44 -15.28 0.86
C TYR A 92 -2.64 -14.83 1.71
N SER A 93 -3.84 -14.96 1.17
CA SER A 93 -5.08 -14.61 1.88
C SER A 93 -5.25 -15.44 3.16
N LYS A 94 -4.98 -16.75 3.10
CA LYS A 94 -5.04 -17.64 4.27
C LYS A 94 -3.99 -17.24 5.30
N PHE A 95 -2.74 -17.02 4.90
CA PHE A 95 -1.66 -16.58 5.79
C PHE A 95 -1.99 -15.25 6.49
N VAL A 96 -2.47 -14.25 5.76
CA VAL A 96 -2.86 -12.96 6.38
C VAL A 96 -4.05 -13.16 7.32
N SER A 97 -5.01 -14.02 6.96
CA SER A 97 -6.18 -14.31 7.81
C SER A 97 -5.83 -15.06 9.10
N THR A 98 -4.78 -15.88 9.10
CA THR A 98 -4.33 -16.63 10.29
C THR A 98 -3.50 -15.78 11.25
N LEU A 99 -3.05 -14.60 10.81
CA LEU A 99 -2.37 -13.61 11.65
C LEU A 99 -3.32 -12.62 12.33
N GLY A 100 -4.61 -12.62 11.94
CA GLY A 100 -5.64 -11.67 12.35
C GLY A 100 -6.18 -11.82 13.77
N GLU A 101 -6.88 -10.79 14.25
CA GLU A 101 -7.62 -10.78 15.52
C GLU A 101 -8.93 -11.59 15.50
N SER A 102 -9.27 -12.24 14.38
CA SER A 102 -10.52 -13.00 14.25
C SER A 102 -10.56 -14.19 15.22
N ASN A 103 -11.58 -14.22 16.07
CA ASN A 103 -11.80 -15.25 17.09
C ASN A 103 -11.90 -16.70 16.54
N TYR A 104 -12.05 -16.90 15.23
CA TYR A 104 -12.22 -18.23 14.61
C TYR A 104 -10.93 -18.87 14.08
N ASN A 105 -9.83 -18.12 13.89
CA ASN A 105 -8.57 -18.62 13.30
C ASN A 105 -7.36 -18.26 14.18
N ARG A 106 -7.27 -18.84 15.39
CA ARG A 106 -6.15 -18.60 16.33
C ARG A 106 -5.02 -19.63 16.19
N GLU A 107 -4.45 -19.79 15.00
CA GLU A 107 -3.25 -20.65 14.83
C GLU A 107 -1.94 -19.88 15.04
N LEU A 108 -1.90 -18.57 14.73
CA LEU A 108 -0.70 -17.71 14.86
C LEU A 108 -1.06 -16.31 15.38
N TYR A 109 -0.91 -16.05 16.68
CA TYR A 109 -1.14 -14.72 17.26
C TYR A 109 0.13 -13.84 17.16
N ARG A 110 0.31 -13.16 16.02
CA ARG A 110 1.46 -12.28 15.75
C ARG A 110 1.00 -10.92 15.19
N THR A 111 0.55 -10.06 16.10
CA THR A 111 0.10 -8.68 15.79
C THR A 111 1.24 -7.84 15.19
N ASP A 112 2.47 -8.04 15.65
CA ASP A 112 3.67 -7.41 15.09
C ASP A 112 3.85 -7.71 13.59
N TRP A 113 3.55 -8.93 13.14
CA TRP A 113 3.65 -9.30 11.72
C TRP A 113 2.58 -8.60 10.89
N MET A 114 1.36 -8.50 11.41
CA MET A 114 0.29 -7.75 10.74
C MET A 114 0.66 -6.29 10.56
N HIS A 115 1.17 -5.64 11.61
CA HIS A 115 1.58 -4.24 11.53
C HIS A 115 2.74 -4.07 10.55
N LEU A 116 3.72 -4.98 10.51
CA LEU A 116 4.81 -4.96 9.53
C LEU A 116 4.30 -5.08 8.08
N ILE A 117 3.40 -6.03 7.81
CA ILE A 117 2.83 -6.24 6.46
C ILE A 117 2.01 -5.02 6.03
N ARG A 118 1.12 -4.52 6.89
CA ARG A 118 0.25 -3.37 6.58
C ARG A 118 1.05 -2.08 6.37
N SER A 119 2.02 -1.81 7.23
CA SER A 119 2.88 -0.62 7.09
C SER A 119 3.75 -0.67 5.83
N GLN A 120 4.28 -1.83 5.46
CA GLN A 120 5.02 -1.97 4.20
C GLN A 120 4.11 -1.76 2.98
N ALA A 121 2.89 -2.29 3.01
CA ALA A 121 1.93 -2.09 1.93
C ALA A 121 1.51 -0.62 1.82
N PHE A 122 1.26 0.06 2.95
CA PHE A 122 1.01 1.50 2.98
C PHE A 122 2.19 2.31 2.44
N ALA A 123 3.44 1.99 2.83
CA ALA A 123 4.62 2.67 2.31
C ALA A 123 4.75 2.52 0.78
N ASN A 124 4.42 1.33 0.24
CA ASN A 124 4.40 1.12 -1.22
C ASN A 124 3.31 1.96 -1.90
N LEU A 125 2.12 2.03 -1.31
CA LEU A 125 1.03 2.88 -1.78
C LEU A 125 1.41 4.36 -1.75
N TRP A 126 2.08 4.80 -0.67
CA TRP A 126 2.59 6.15 -0.52
C TRP A 126 3.54 6.52 -1.65
N TRP A 127 4.46 5.62 -2.04
CA TRP A 127 5.35 5.87 -3.19
C TRP A 127 4.60 5.93 -4.53
N LYS A 128 3.49 5.21 -4.69
CA LYS A 128 2.60 5.40 -5.85
C LYS A 128 1.93 6.77 -5.81
N ALA A 129 1.47 7.23 -4.65
CA ALA A 129 0.90 8.57 -4.49
C ALA A 129 1.93 9.66 -4.83
N HIS A 130 3.16 9.55 -4.31
CA HIS A 130 4.24 10.49 -4.62
C HIS A 130 4.56 10.51 -6.12
N ARG A 131 4.66 9.34 -6.76
CA ARG A 131 4.87 9.27 -8.22
C ARG A 131 3.72 9.91 -9.00
N ALA A 132 2.48 9.68 -8.58
CA ALA A 132 1.31 10.31 -9.21
C ALA A 132 1.41 11.84 -9.12
N TYR A 133 1.74 12.37 -7.94
CA TYR A 133 1.96 13.79 -7.72
C TYR A 133 3.11 14.36 -8.56
N ASP A 134 4.27 13.70 -8.58
CA ASP A 134 5.44 14.13 -9.36
C ASP A 134 5.15 14.21 -10.87
N GLU A 135 4.31 13.32 -11.38
CA GLU A 135 3.90 13.27 -12.79
C GLU A 135 2.67 14.16 -13.09
N GLY A 136 2.26 15.00 -12.12
CA GLY A 136 1.23 16.02 -12.31
C GLY A 136 -0.22 15.55 -12.08
N LEU A 137 -0.44 14.33 -11.60
CA LEU A 137 -1.76 13.90 -11.14
C LEU A 137 -2.05 14.50 -9.76
N MET A 138 -3.29 14.93 -9.54
CA MET A 138 -3.69 15.36 -8.20
C MET A 138 -4.12 14.14 -7.37
N VAL A 139 -3.40 13.88 -6.29
CA VAL A 139 -3.74 12.84 -5.31
C VAL A 139 -4.87 13.35 -4.42
N VAL A 140 -6.01 12.65 -4.42
CA VAL A 140 -7.17 12.99 -3.58
C VAL A 140 -7.05 12.31 -2.22
N ARG A 141 -6.76 11.02 -2.20
CA ARG A 141 -6.53 10.24 -0.97
C ARG A 141 -5.89 8.89 -1.23
N ALA A 142 -5.17 8.38 -0.23
CA ALA A 142 -4.81 6.98 -0.12
C ALA A 142 -5.72 6.34 0.95
N MET A 143 -6.34 5.20 0.65
CA MET A 143 -7.18 4.45 1.59
C MET A 143 -6.60 3.06 1.85
N GLY A 144 -6.68 2.61 3.11
CA GLY A 144 -6.18 1.31 3.52
C GLY A 144 -4.71 1.13 3.15
N THR A 145 -4.40 0.07 2.41
CA THR A 145 -3.03 -0.26 1.99
C THR A 145 -2.89 -0.49 0.48
N ASP A 146 -3.98 -0.38 -0.29
CA ASP A 146 -4.02 -0.74 -1.70
C ASP A 146 -4.91 0.17 -2.57
N GLU A 147 -5.49 1.24 -2.02
CA GLU A 147 -6.40 2.13 -2.74
C GLU A 147 -5.85 3.55 -2.86
N LEU A 148 -5.69 4.02 -4.09
CA LEU A 148 -5.24 5.38 -4.41
C LEU A 148 -6.28 6.07 -5.28
N HIS A 149 -6.76 7.22 -4.82
CA HIS A 149 -7.68 8.07 -5.57
C HIS A 149 -6.90 9.24 -6.15
N VAL A 150 -6.97 9.41 -7.46
CA VAL A 150 -6.32 10.50 -8.20
C VAL A 150 -7.32 11.15 -9.14
N THR A 151 -7.04 12.39 -9.53
CA THR A 151 -7.70 13.04 -10.68
C THR A 151 -6.69 13.26 -11.80
N GLY A 152 -7.14 13.11 -13.05
CA GLY A 152 -6.31 13.17 -14.25
C GLY A 152 -6.10 11.82 -14.94
N GLU A 153 -5.33 11.83 -16.04
CA GLU A 153 -5.05 10.66 -16.89
C GLU A 153 -4.01 9.73 -16.27
N TRP A 154 -4.44 8.88 -15.34
CA TRP A 154 -3.53 8.01 -14.59
C TRP A 154 -2.76 6.99 -15.44
N ARG A 155 -3.32 6.59 -16.58
CA ARG A 155 -2.70 5.61 -17.51
C ARG A 155 -1.39 6.12 -18.12
N ALA A 156 -1.18 7.42 -18.13
CA ALA A 156 0.10 8.00 -18.54
C ALA A 156 1.22 7.73 -17.50
N VAL A 157 0.85 7.49 -16.23
CA VAL A 157 1.79 7.33 -15.11
C VAL A 157 1.99 5.86 -14.75
N PHE A 158 0.91 5.07 -14.77
CA PHE A 158 0.94 3.67 -14.38
C PHE A 158 0.45 2.76 -15.50
N PRO A 159 1.15 1.65 -15.79
CA PRO A 159 0.61 0.61 -16.65
C PRO A 159 -0.63 -0.03 -16.01
N GLU A 160 -1.65 -0.29 -16.84
CA GLU A 160 -2.87 -0.96 -16.41
C GLU A 160 -2.65 -2.46 -16.31
N GLY A 161 -3.00 -3.06 -15.17
CA GLY A 161 -2.91 -4.50 -14.98
C GLY A 161 -2.92 -4.95 -13.53
N ARG A 162 -2.30 -6.11 -13.28
CA ARG A 162 -2.32 -6.82 -11.99
C ARG A 162 -0.92 -7.07 -11.44
N GLY A 163 0.14 -6.76 -12.17
CA GLY A 163 1.52 -6.79 -11.70
C GLY A 163 1.74 -5.86 -10.50
N VAL A 164 2.88 -6.02 -9.82
CA VAL A 164 3.18 -5.27 -8.58
C VAL A 164 3.26 -3.75 -8.81
N THR A 165 3.82 -3.35 -9.94
CA THR A 165 3.98 -1.95 -10.37
C THR A 165 2.78 -1.42 -11.16
N GLU A 166 1.91 -2.32 -11.61
CA GLU A 166 0.69 -2.00 -12.34
C GLU A 166 -0.42 -1.55 -11.38
N VAL A 167 -1.42 -0.89 -11.92
CA VAL A 167 -2.65 -0.54 -11.19
C VAL A 167 -3.86 -0.90 -12.05
N LYS A 168 -5.00 -1.09 -11.42
CA LYS A 168 -6.28 -1.34 -12.10
C LYS A 168 -7.34 -0.41 -11.55
N VAL A 169 -8.30 -0.06 -12.40
CA VAL A 169 -9.47 0.70 -11.96
C VAL A 169 -10.28 -0.14 -10.97
N LYS A 170 -10.59 0.46 -9.81
CA LYS A 170 -11.65 -0.05 -8.92
C LYS A 170 -12.96 0.64 -9.25
N ASP A 171 -12.98 1.98 -9.16
CA ASP A 171 -14.14 2.82 -9.45
C ASP A 171 -13.73 4.06 -10.27
N VAL A 172 -14.66 4.62 -11.04
CA VAL A 172 -14.49 5.89 -11.76
C VAL A 172 -15.65 6.81 -11.38
N TYR A 173 -15.32 8.01 -10.89
CA TYR A 173 -16.28 9.04 -10.56
C TYR A 173 -16.07 10.22 -11.50
N THR A 174 -17.14 10.65 -12.19
CA THR A 174 -17.13 11.88 -12.99
C THR A 174 -17.85 12.96 -12.20
N VAL A 175 -17.16 14.08 -11.94
CA VAL A 175 -17.76 15.20 -11.21
C VAL A 175 -18.87 15.80 -12.05
N GLY A 176 -20.10 15.85 -11.51
CA GLY A 176 -21.26 16.43 -12.17
C GLY A 176 -22.25 15.41 -12.75
N THR A 177 -21.96 14.11 -12.71
CA THR A 177 -22.91 13.05 -13.04
C THR A 177 -23.53 12.47 -11.77
N ASP A 178 -24.85 12.36 -11.75
CA ASP A 178 -25.59 11.75 -10.63
C ASP A 178 -25.10 10.30 -10.43
N PRO A 179 -24.72 9.84 -9.21
CA PRO A 179 -24.21 8.49 -8.95
C PRO A 179 -25.09 7.34 -9.44
N SER A 180 -26.36 7.61 -9.76
CA SER A 180 -27.28 6.66 -10.40
C SER A 180 -26.93 6.30 -11.85
N THR A 181 -26.10 7.09 -12.53
CA THR A 181 -25.76 6.91 -13.96
C THR A 181 -24.41 6.22 -14.20
N ALA A 182 -23.55 6.08 -13.19
CA ALA A 182 -22.19 5.56 -13.34
C ALA A 182 -22.09 4.02 -13.45
N ASN A 183 -23.20 3.28 -13.33
CA ASN A 183 -23.20 1.82 -13.29
C ASN A 183 -23.45 1.13 -14.65
N GLU A 184 -23.48 1.88 -15.75
CA GLU A 184 -23.47 1.27 -17.09
C GLU A 184 -22.04 0.90 -17.48
N ARG A 185 -21.69 -0.38 -17.25
CA ARG A 185 -20.51 -0.99 -17.89
C ARG A 185 -20.62 -0.79 -19.40
N PRO A 186 -19.60 -0.25 -20.09
CA PRO A 186 -19.61 -0.25 -21.55
C PRO A 186 -19.60 -1.71 -22.02
N GLY A 187 -20.64 -2.07 -22.76
CA GLY A 187 -20.96 -3.44 -23.15
C GLY A 187 -19.85 -4.12 -23.93
N SER A 188 -19.73 -5.43 -23.69
CA SER A 188 -19.14 -6.39 -24.61
C SER A 188 -19.82 -6.27 -25.98
N ALA A 189 -19.12 -5.75 -26.97
CA ALA A 189 -19.50 -5.94 -28.37
C ALA A 189 -19.01 -7.34 -28.80
N SER A 190 -19.94 -8.10 -29.39
CA SER A 190 -19.77 -9.42 -29.99
C SER A 190 -18.88 -9.41 -31.23
#